data_AF-A0A8C7PN46-F1
#
_entry.id   AF-A0A8C7PN46-F1
#
_cell.length_a   1.000
_cell.length_b   1.000
_cell.length_c   1.000
_cell.angle_alpha   90.00
_cell.angle_beta   90.00
_cell.angle_gamma   90.00
#
_symmetry.space_group_name_H-M   'P 1'
#
loop_
_entity.id
_entity.type
_entity.pdbx_description
1 polymer ?
#
loop_
_entity_poly.entity_id
_entity_poly.type
_entity_poly.pdbx_seq_one_letter_code
_entity_poly.pdbx_strand_id
1 'polypeptide(L)'
;MTDTVSGSDKSLSFEKTWGSSTSSGYCSGDSDSEFEQYFTARTSFLHKPKKEKDEQVEWGKKQDLSVTEIQQKVKEYNAQINSNLFMNLNKDGSYTGFIKVQFKLLRPVSVPPPRKGTATQVAAGKKTGGVKRRTSFYLPKDTSKHLHISSRTCAREVIEALLKKFTVVDNPGKFALFERTKRHDQVFLRKLSDDERPLHLRLCAGPNDKALSLVLKENETGEVNWDAFSMPELKNFVRMLQREEEEHVKQIVQRYALARTRMQEAQAASPTPGGSTPG
;
A
#
# COMPACT_ATOMS: atom_id res chain seq x y z
N MET A 1 -66.45 -5.51 -6.48
CA MET A 1 -65.67 -4.29 -6.16
C MET A 1 -64.22 -4.68 -6.32
N THR A 2 -63.70 -4.57 -7.55
CA THR A 2 -62.74 -3.53 -8.01
C THR A 2 -61.30 -3.94 -7.61
N ASP A 3 -60.29 -4.14 -8.46
CA ASP A 3 -60.07 -3.72 -9.84
C ASP A 3 -59.02 -4.61 -10.55
N THR A 4 -59.11 -4.58 -11.88
CA THR A 4 -58.16 -4.98 -12.93
C THR A 4 -56.90 -4.11 -12.96
N VAL A 5 -55.72 -4.69 -13.25
CA VAL A 5 -54.60 -3.94 -13.90
C VAL A 5 -53.89 -4.82 -14.93
N SER A 6 -53.85 -4.25 -16.14
CA SER A 6 -53.21 -4.69 -17.38
C SER A 6 -51.69 -4.43 -17.37
N GLY A 7 -50.95 -5.27 -18.10
CA GLY A 7 -49.55 -5.02 -18.43
C GLY A 7 -49.36 -3.95 -19.52
N SER A 8 -48.12 -3.46 -19.63
CA SER A 8 -47.53 -2.91 -20.85
C SER A 8 -46.03 -2.69 -20.68
N ASP A 9 -45.24 -3.42 -21.46
CA ASP A 9 -43.82 -3.18 -21.77
C ASP A 9 -43.61 -1.79 -22.39
N LYS A 10 -42.60 -1.05 -21.94
CA LYS A 10 -41.91 -0.04 -22.77
C LYS A 10 -40.42 0.03 -22.44
N SER A 11 -39.64 -0.48 -23.39
CA SER A 11 -38.22 -0.17 -23.60
C SER A 11 -38.03 1.33 -23.89
N LEU A 12 -37.08 1.97 -23.22
CA LEU A 12 -36.61 3.31 -23.57
C LEU A 12 -35.14 3.24 -24.00
N SER A 13 -34.96 3.18 -25.31
CA SER A 13 -33.72 3.51 -26.02
C SER A 13 -33.49 5.01 -25.93
N PHE A 14 -32.33 5.45 -25.42
CA PHE A 14 -31.89 6.83 -25.52
C PHE A 14 -30.65 6.93 -26.40
N GLU A 15 -30.84 7.64 -27.50
CA GLU A 15 -29.96 7.84 -28.64
C GLU A 15 -28.88 8.89 -28.32
N LYS A 16 -27.64 8.64 -28.75
CA LYS A 16 -26.50 9.54 -28.58
C LYS A 16 -26.39 10.46 -29.79
N THR A 17 -26.64 11.75 -29.61
CA THR A 17 -26.36 12.76 -30.64
C THR A 17 -25.20 13.63 -30.20
N TRP A 18 -24.05 13.45 -30.85
CA TRP A 18 -22.88 14.33 -30.74
C TRP A 18 -23.09 15.54 -31.67
N GLY A 19 -23.26 16.73 -31.11
CA GLY A 19 -23.26 18.00 -31.85
C GLY A 19 -21.96 18.75 -31.58
N SER A 20 -21.13 18.89 -32.62
CA SER A 20 -19.96 19.78 -32.63
C SER A 20 -20.41 21.20 -32.96
N SER A 21 -20.12 22.16 -32.08
CA SER A 21 -20.19 23.59 -32.38
C SER A 21 -18.88 24.26 -32.00
N THR A 22 -18.15 24.71 -33.03
CA THR A 22 -16.99 25.59 -32.95
C THR A 22 -17.43 27.04 -32.76
N SER A 23 -16.86 27.75 -31.78
CA SER A 23 -16.88 29.22 -31.77
C SER A 23 -15.61 29.76 -31.15
N SER A 24 -14.96 30.66 -31.90
CA SER A 24 -13.76 31.42 -31.55
C SER A 24 -14.06 32.59 -30.59
N GLY A 25 -13.08 32.96 -29.77
CA GLY A 25 -13.06 34.23 -29.05
C GLY A 25 -11.78 34.37 -28.24
N TYR A 26 -10.87 35.22 -28.71
CA TYR A 26 -9.65 35.63 -28.02
C TYR A 26 -9.98 36.56 -26.85
N CYS A 27 -9.34 36.40 -25.69
CA CYS A 27 -9.01 37.49 -24.77
C CYS A 27 -7.95 37.05 -23.74
N SER A 28 -6.89 37.85 -23.65
CA SER A 28 -5.69 37.67 -22.82
C SER A 28 -5.96 37.67 -21.31
N GLY A 29 -5.13 36.92 -20.58
CA GLY A 29 -5.00 37.00 -19.13
C GLY A 29 -3.85 36.13 -18.64
N ASP A 30 -2.66 36.72 -18.51
CA ASP A 30 -1.53 36.12 -17.79
C ASP A 30 -1.82 36.11 -16.28
N SER A 31 -1.93 34.94 -15.66
CA SER A 31 -1.28 34.59 -14.39
C SER A 31 -1.72 33.21 -13.88
N ASP A 32 -0.74 32.53 -13.30
CA ASP A 32 -0.81 31.34 -12.45
C ASP A 32 -1.04 29.98 -13.11
N SER A 33 0.06 29.49 -13.69
CA SER A 33 0.75 28.24 -13.33
C SER A 33 0.04 27.32 -12.33
N GLU A 34 -1.02 26.63 -12.74
CA GLU A 34 -1.39 25.34 -12.17
C GLU A 34 -2.11 24.49 -13.22
N PHE A 35 -1.73 23.21 -13.28
CA PHE A 35 -2.52 22.13 -13.86
C PHE A 35 -2.44 21.87 -15.38
N GLU A 36 -1.26 21.45 -15.85
CA GLU A 36 -1.18 20.45 -16.91
C GLU A 36 -0.65 19.12 -16.34
N GLN A 37 -1.58 18.35 -15.77
CA GLN A 37 -1.33 17.01 -15.23
C GLN A 37 -1.34 15.99 -16.37
N TYR A 38 -0.25 15.90 -17.12
CA TYR A 38 -0.04 14.80 -18.06
C TYR A 38 0.30 13.49 -17.33
N PHE A 39 -0.30 12.40 -17.80
CA PHE A 39 -0.19 11.03 -17.31
C PHE A 39 1.21 10.41 -17.52
N THR A 40 2.22 10.98 -16.87
CA THR A 40 3.53 10.31 -16.69
C THR A 40 3.53 9.69 -15.30
N ALA A 41 4.03 8.45 -15.20
CA ALA A 41 4.15 7.73 -13.94
C ALA A 41 4.94 8.58 -12.94
N ARG A 42 4.23 9.26 -12.03
CA ARG A 42 4.84 10.04 -10.96
C ARG A 42 5.65 9.06 -10.12
N THR A 43 6.97 9.17 -10.20
CA THR A 43 7.85 8.68 -9.15
C THR A 43 7.40 9.38 -7.88
N SER A 44 6.78 8.61 -6.99
CA SER A 44 6.09 9.08 -5.80
C SER A 44 7.10 9.47 -4.73
N PHE A 45 7.96 10.45 -5.02
CA PHE A 45 8.91 11.01 -4.06
C PHE A 45 8.47 12.38 -3.52
N LEU A 46 7.39 12.98 -4.06
CA LEU A 46 6.96 14.32 -3.66
C LEU A 46 5.42 14.46 -3.59
N HIS A 47 4.77 13.53 -2.90
CA HIS A 47 3.50 13.81 -2.23
C HIS A 47 3.72 13.63 -0.74
N LYS A 48 3.70 14.72 0.02
CA LYS A 48 3.49 14.62 1.46
C LYS A 48 2.08 14.07 1.64
N PRO A 49 1.89 12.85 2.16
CA PRO A 49 0.56 12.46 2.60
C PRO A 49 0.08 13.49 3.61
N LYS A 50 -1.20 13.86 3.55
CA LYS A 50 -1.86 14.51 4.70
C LYS A 50 -1.50 13.65 5.91
N LYS A 51 -0.72 14.22 6.82
CA LYS A 51 -0.44 13.60 8.12
C LYS A 51 -1.78 13.39 8.81
N GLU A 52 -2.37 12.21 8.70
CA GLU A 52 -2.96 11.62 9.90
C GLU A 52 -1.82 11.67 10.92
N LYS A 53 -2.05 12.38 12.03
CA LYS A 53 -1.08 12.47 13.12
C LYS A 53 -0.96 11.06 13.72
N ASP A 54 -0.12 10.24 13.09
CA ASP A 54 0.50 9.11 13.76
C ASP A 54 1.50 9.73 14.73
N GLU A 55 1.00 10.08 15.91
CA GLU A 55 1.86 10.25 17.07
C GLU A 55 2.59 8.92 17.25
N GLN A 56 3.87 8.89 16.88
CA GLN A 56 4.77 7.82 17.29
C GLN A 56 4.89 7.88 18.80
N VAL A 57 3.93 7.25 19.47
CA VAL A 57 4.09 6.85 20.85
C VAL A 57 5.17 5.78 20.84
N GLU A 58 6.29 6.07 21.50
CA GLU A 58 7.32 5.13 21.93
C GLU A 58 6.66 3.98 22.70
N TRP A 59 6.15 2.99 21.98
CA TRP A 59 5.58 1.77 22.54
C TRP A 59 6.33 0.59 21.94
N GLY A 60 7.50 0.32 22.53
CA GLY A 60 8.40 -0.68 22.00
C GLY A 60 9.63 -0.94 22.85
N LYS A 61 9.57 -0.76 24.18
CA LYS A 61 10.52 -1.53 25.00
C LYS A 61 10.14 -2.99 24.81
N LYS A 62 10.99 -3.77 24.14
CA LYS A 62 11.03 -5.24 24.26
C LYS A 62 11.00 -5.52 25.77
N GLN A 63 9.82 -5.80 26.30
CA GLN A 63 9.72 -6.30 27.66
C GLN A 63 10.16 -7.75 27.56
N ASP A 64 11.45 -7.97 27.78
CA ASP A 64 11.97 -9.31 27.94
C ASP A 64 11.41 -9.84 29.27
N LEU A 65 10.27 -10.53 29.16
CA LEU A 65 9.60 -11.17 30.27
C LEU A 65 10.41 -12.39 30.71
N SER A 66 10.63 -12.51 32.02
CA SER A 66 11.16 -13.72 32.63
C SER A 66 10.19 -14.91 32.44
N VAL A 67 10.70 -16.12 32.57
CA VAL A 67 9.90 -17.36 32.42
C VAL A 67 8.73 -17.41 33.42
N THR A 68 8.95 -16.91 34.64
CA THR A 68 7.91 -16.85 35.69
C THR A 68 6.82 -15.83 35.35
N GLU A 69 7.17 -14.68 34.77
CA GLU A 69 6.19 -13.69 34.28
C GLU A 69 5.39 -14.24 33.09
N ILE A 70 6.04 -14.97 32.18
CA ILE A 70 5.36 -15.65 31.06
C ILE A 70 4.35 -16.67 31.61
N GLN A 71 4.76 -17.50 32.58
CA GLN A 71 3.88 -18.45 33.26
C GLN A 71 2.65 -17.77 33.85
N GLN A 72 2.85 -16.67 34.56
CA GLN A 72 1.78 -15.92 35.19
C GLN A 72 0.84 -15.30 34.14
N LYS A 73 1.37 -14.64 33.11
CA LYS A 73 0.56 -14.06 32.04
C LYS A 73 -0.22 -15.11 31.26
N VAL A 74 0.32 -16.30 31.03
CA VAL A 74 -0.40 -17.39 30.34
C VAL A 74 -1.60 -17.84 31.17
N LYS A 75 -1.45 -17.96 32.50
CA LYS A 75 -2.56 -18.28 33.41
C LYS A 75 -3.63 -17.18 33.38
N GLU A 76 -3.24 -15.92 33.49
CA GLU A 76 -4.15 -14.76 33.44
C GLU A 76 -4.89 -14.66 32.10
N TYR A 77 -4.18 -14.90 31.00
CA TYR A 77 -4.75 -14.92 29.65
C TYR A 77 -5.81 -16.01 29.54
N ASN A 78 -5.49 -17.23 29.94
CA ASN A 78 -6.40 -18.37 29.83
C ASN A 78 -7.61 -18.24 30.77
N ALA A 79 -7.47 -17.60 31.92
CA ALA A 79 -8.58 -17.33 32.84
C ALA A 79 -9.65 -16.39 32.26
N GLN A 80 -9.28 -15.57 31.26
CA GLN A 80 -10.19 -14.64 30.58
C GLN A 80 -10.77 -15.19 29.27
N ILE A 81 -10.31 -16.37 28.82
CA ILE A 81 -10.74 -17.00 27.56
C ILE A 81 -12.02 -17.80 27.80
N ASN A 82 -13.07 -17.47 27.05
CA ASN A 82 -14.35 -18.21 27.06
C ASN A 82 -14.49 -19.21 25.89
N SER A 83 -13.40 -19.53 25.20
CA SER A 83 -13.38 -20.39 24.00
C SER A 83 -12.21 -21.37 24.04
N ASN A 84 -12.04 -22.22 23.04
CA ASN A 84 -10.91 -23.18 23.00
C ASN A 84 -9.58 -22.57 22.50
N LEU A 85 -9.44 -21.23 22.52
CA LEU A 85 -8.29 -20.50 21.98
C LEU A 85 -7.25 -20.18 23.06
N PHE A 86 -6.88 -21.20 23.84
CA PHE A 86 -5.93 -21.08 24.95
C PHE A 86 -4.48 -20.91 24.48
N MET A 87 -3.63 -20.43 25.38
CA MET A 87 -2.18 -20.53 25.25
C MET A 87 -1.65 -21.70 26.08
N ASN A 88 -0.66 -22.40 25.54
CA ASN A 88 -0.01 -23.53 26.19
C ASN A 88 1.45 -23.21 26.44
N LEU A 89 1.91 -23.39 27.68
CA LEU A 89 3.31 -23.26 28.04
C LEU A 89 4.03 -24.61 27.87
N ASN A 90 5.22 -24.55 27.26
CA ASN A 90 6.10 -25.69 27.07
C ASN A 90 7.18 -25.76 28.16
N LYS A 91 7.79 -26.95 28.31
CA LYS A 91 8.85 -27.19 29.31
C LYS A 91 10.11 -26.35 29.10
N ASP A 92 10.39 -25.95 27.86
CA ASP A 92 11.54 -25.12 27.48
C ASP A 92 11.31 -23.62 27.71
N GLY A 93 10.18 -23.23 28.31
CA GLY A 93 9.79 -21.84 28.51
C GLY A 93 9.18 -21.18 27.27
N SER A 94 9.15 -21.85 26.12
CA SER A 94 8.35 -21.40 24.98
C SER A 94 6.87 -21.62 25.23
N TYR A 95 6.02 -20.97 24.43
CA TYR A 95 4.58 -21.17 24.51
C TYR A 95 3.98 -21.14 23.12
N THR A 96 2.81 -21.76 22.96
CA THR A 96 2.02 -21.71 21.74
C THR A 96 0.65 -21.14 22.03
N GLY A 97 -0.03 -20.64 21.01
CA GLY A 97 -1.36 -20.09 21.18
C GLY A 97 -1.92 -19.56 19.88
N PHE A 98 -3.10 -18.96 19.97
CA PHE A 98 -3.82 -18.47 18.82
C PHE A 98 -3.68 -16.95 18.68
N ILE A 99 -3.48 -16.51 17.43
CA ILE A 99 -3.66 -15.12 17.04
C ILE A 99 -4.71 -15.02 15.94
N LYS A 100 -5.46 -13.91 15.92
CA LYS A 100 -6.39 -13.57 14.86
C LYS A 100 -5.82 -12.43 14.05
N VAL A 101 -5.65 -12.64 12.74
CA VAL A 101 -5.17 -11.62 11.81
C VAL A 101 -6.29 -11.25 10.84
N GLN A 102 -6.63 -9.97 10.76
CA GLN A 102 -7.59 -9.42 9.82
C GLN A 102 -6.88 -8.96 8.55
N PHE A 103 -7.43 -9.25 7.38
CA PHE A 103 -6.90 -8.82 6.10
C PHE A 103 -7.55 -7.51 5.70
N LYS A 104 -6.72 -6.51 5.39
CA LYS A 104 -7.13 -5.23 4.82
C LYS A 104 -6.21 -4.89 3.65
N LEU A 105 -6.42 -5.62 2.55
CA LEU A 105 -5.69 -5.42 1.30
C LEU A 105 -6.52 -4.50 0.39
N LEU A 106 -5.90 -3.48 -0.20
CA LEU A 106 -6.58 -2.47 -1.01
C LEU A 106 -6.62 -2.87 -2.49
N ARG A 107 -5.65 -3.65 -2.96
CA ARG A 107 -5.54 -4.06 -4.36
C ARG A 107 -6.06 -5.48 -4.61
N PRO A 108 -6.49 -5.77 -5.86
CA PRO A 108 -6.65 -7.13 -6.32
C PRO A 108 -5.36 -7.91 -6.11
N VAL A 109 -5.44 -9.06 -5.47
CA VAL A 109 -4.26 -9.86 -5.14
C VAL A 109 -4.03 -10.88 -6.25
N SER A 110 -2.78 -11.08 -6.66
CA SER A 110 -2.50 -12.12 -7.65
C SER A 110 -2.60 -13.49 -7.00
N VAL A 111 -3.45 -14.36 -7.54
CA VAL A 111 -3.47 -15.79 -7.20
C VAL A 111 -3.17 -16.62 -8.45
N PRO A 112 -2.61 -17.83 -8.30
CA PRO A 112 -2.47 -18.76 -9.41
C PRO A 112 -3.83 -19.07 -10.03
N PRO A 113 -3.89 -19.28 -11.36
CA PRO A 113 -5.13 -19.68 -12.01
C PRO A 113 -5.60 -21.04 -11.44
N PRO A 114 -6.92 -21.25 -11.25
CA PRO A 114 -7.44 -22.52 -10.78
C PRO A 114 -7.00 -23.63 -11.72
N ARG A 115 -6.41 -24.70 -11.17
CA ARG A 115 -5.98 -25.87 -11.94
C ARG A 115 -7.22 -26.53 -12.54
N LYS A 116 -7.43 -26.37 -13.85
CA LYS A 116 -8.40 -27.21 -14.56
C LYS A 116 -7.93 -28.66 -14.45
N GLY A 117 -8.84 -29.53 -14.04
CA GLY A 117 -8.62 -30.97 -13.90
C GLY A 117 -8.10 -31.59 -15.19
N THR A 118 -7.34 -32.67 -14.99
CA THR A 118 -6.69 -33.50 -16.00
C THR A 118 -7.62 -33.86 -17.16
N ALA A 119 -7.34 -33.29 -18.33
CA ALA A 119 -7.70 -33.88 -19.62
C ALA A 119 -6.41 -34.05 -20.42
N THR A 120 -6.12 -35.30 -20.73
CA THR A 120 -4.99 -35.84 -21.47
C THR A 120 -4.76 -35.06 -22.77
N GLN A 121 -3.60 -34.45 -22.95
CA GLN A 121 -3.09 -34.07 -24.27
C GLN A 121 -1.59 -34.37 -24.32
N VAL A 122 -1.28 -35.44 -25.06
CA VAL A 122 0.04 -35.80 -25.54
C VAL A 122 0.41 -34.81 -26.64
N ALA A 123 1.44 -33.99 -26.43
CA ALA A 123 2.23 -33.42 -27.53
C ALA A 123 3.52 -32.80 -27.01
N ALA A 124 4.63 -33.29 -27.54
CA ALA A 124 5.96 -32.75 -27.36
C ALA A 124 6.07 -31.33 -27.95
N GLY A 125 6.92 -30.49 -27.34
CA GLY A 125 7.51 -29.34 -28.02
C GLY A 125 7.48 -28.01 -27.27
N LYS A 126 8.69 -27.52 -26.98
CA LYS A 126 9.08 -26.12 -26.75
C LYS A 126 8.79 -25.51 -25.37
N LYS A 127 9.84 -25.54 -24.53
CA LYS A 127 10.01 -24.70 -23.34
C LYS A 127 10.21 -23.23 -23.76
N THR A 128 9.14 -22.53 -24.13
CA THR A 128 9.09 -21.08 -23.97
C THR A 128 8.59 -20.78 -22.57
N GLY A 129 9.35 -20.00 -21.79
CA GLY A 129 8.96 -19.56 -20.45
C GLY A 129 7.64 -18.81 -20.50
N GLY A 130 6.53 -19.54 -20.40
CA GLY A 130 5.19 -18.99 -20.41
C GLY A 130 5.04 -18.10 -19.19
N VAL A 131 4.81 -16.80 -19.42
CA VAL A 131 4.36 -15.87 -18.41
C VAL A 131 3.16 -16.53 -17.73
N LYS A 132 3.33 -16.97 -16.48
CA LYS A 132 2.25 -17.56 -15.69
C LYS A 132 1.14 -16.53 -15.67
N ARG A 133 0.02 -16.78 -16.37
CA ARG A 133 -1.15 -15.90 -16.34
C ARG A 133 -1.59 -15.78 -14.88
N ARG A 134 -1.32 -14.62 -14.26
CA ARG A 134 -1.76 -14.29 -12.90
C ARG A 134 -3.15 -13.72 -13.02
N THR A 135 -4.09 -14.31 -12.32
CA THR A 135 -5.46 -13.80 -12.22
C THR A 135 -5.56 -12.98 -10.94
N SER A 136 -6.00 -11.74 -11.06
CA SER A 136 -6.27 -10.88 -9.92
C SER A 136 -7.60 -11.27 -9.27
N PHE A 137 -7.58 -11.69 -8.01
CA PHE A 137 -8.78 -11.98 -7.25
C PHE A 137 -8.90 -11.01 -6.07
N TYR A 138 -10.14 -10.59 -5.79
CA TYR A 138 -10.45 -9.87 -4.57
C TYR A 138 -10.62 -10.87 -3.43
N LEU A 139 -9.89 -10.64 -2.35
CA LEU A 139 -10.21 -11.28 -1.08
C LEU A 139 -11.52 -10.64 -0.55
N PRO A 140 -12.48 -11.43 -0.03
CA PRO A 140 -13.70 -10.87 0.56
C PRO A 140 -13.36 -9.83 1.64
N LYS A 141 -14.16 -8.77 1.70
CA LYS A 141 -14.09 -7.78 2.79
C LYS A 141 -14.20 -8.50 4.14
N ASP A 142 -13.43 -8.02 5.12
CA ASP A 142 -13.39 -8.55 6.49
C ASP A 142 -12.89 -10.00 6.64
N THR A 143 -12.13 -10.50 5.67
CA THR A 143 -11.45 -11.79 5.81
C THR A 143 -10.52 -11.77 7.02
N SER A 144 -10.63 -12.78 7.88
CA SER A 144 -9.71 -12.96 9.00
C SER A 144 -9.34 -14.43 9.18
N LYS A 145 -8.20 -14.67 9.83
CA LYS A 145 -7.72 -16.02 10.08
C LYS A 145 -7.18 -16.16 11.50
N HIS A 146 -7.60 -17.23 12.16
CA HIS A 146 -6.94 -17.72 13.37
C HIS A 146 -5.76 -18.60 12.98
N LEU A 147 -4.59 -18.30 13.55
CA LEU A 147 -3.35 -19.04 13.38
C LEU A 147 -2.94 -19.58 14.73
N HIS A 148 -2.61 -20.87 14.80
CA HIS A 148 -1.91 -21.44 15.94
C HIS A 148 -0.40 -21.34 15.68
N ILE A 149 0.30 -20.57 16.51
CA ILE A 149 1.73 -20.26 16.33
C ILE A 149 2.49 -20.44 17.64
N SER A 150 3.82 -20.39 17.56
CA SER A 150 4.70 -20.41 18.73
C SER A 150 5.15 -19.01 19.14
N SER A 151 5.68 -18.87 20.35
CA SER A 151 6.28 -17.63 20.85
C SER A 151 7.50 -17.19 20.06
N ARG A 152 8.13 -18.11 19.31
CA ARG A 152 9.30 -17.83 18.46
C ARG A 152 8.91 -17.35 17.06
N THR A 153 7.64 -17.49 16.67
CA THR A 153 7.17 -17.15 15.33
C THR A 153 7.19 -15.63 15.12
N CYS A 154 7.88 -15.16 14.07
CA CYS A 154 8.03 -13.75 13.77
C CYS A 154 6.91 -13.19 12.88
N ALA A 155 6.81 -11.86 12.80
CA ALA A 155 5.82 -11.19 11.96
C ALA A 155 5.98 -11.58 10.48
N ARG A 156 7.22 -11.69 10.00
CA ARG A 156 7.50 -12.12 8.61
C ARG A 156 6.98 -13.53 8.31
N GLU A 157 7.20 -14.49 9.21
CA GLU A 157 6.68 -15.85 9.05
C GLU A 157 5.14 -15.88 9.04
N VAL A 158 4.50 -15.04 9.88
CA VAL A 158 3.04 -14.89 9.87
C VAL A 158 2.54 -14.36 8.53
N ILE A 159 3.19 -13.33 7.97
CA ILE A 159 2.86 -12.76 6.67
C ILE A 159 2.99 -13.85 5.59
N GLU A 160 4.15 -14.52 5.50
CA GLU A 160 4.41 -15.56 4.50
C GLU A 160 3.39 -16.72 4.58
N ALA A 161 3.10 -17.19 5.80
CA ALA A 161 2.12 -18.26 6.03
C ALA A 161 0.70 -17.85 5.60
N LEU A 162 0.29 -16.62 5.90
CA LEU A 162 -1.01 -16.08 5.51
C LEU A 162 -1.13 -15.94 3.99
N LEU A 163 -0.15 -15.35 3.33
CA LEU A 163 -0.14 -15.19 1.87
C LEU A 163 -0.21 -16.55 1.18
N LYS A 164 0.60 -17.51 1.62
CA LYS A 164 0.55 -18.90 1.13
C LYS A 164 -0.83 -19.53 1.33
N LYS A 165 -1.44 -19.36 2.51
CA LYS A 165 -2.75 -19.95 2.83
C LYS A 165 -3.87 -19.42 1.95
N PHE A 166 -3.81 -18.13 1.59
CA PHE A 166 -4.77 -17.49 0.69
C PHE A 166 -4.30 -17.49 -0.77
N THR A 167 -3.26 -18.27 -1.10
CA THR A 167 -2.70 -18.42 -2.46
C THR A 167 -2.23 -17.12 -3.11
N VAL A 168 -1.90 -16.13 -2.30
CA VAL A 168 -1.31 -14.86 -2.74
C VAL A 168 0.12 -15.12 -3.19
N VAL A 169 0.42 -14.78 -4.43
CA VAL A 169 1.78 -14.96 -5.02
C VAL A 169 2.60 -13.66 -5.08
N ASP A 170 2.06 -12.56 -4.58
CA ASP A 170 2.79 -11.31 -4.43
C ASP A 170 3.97 -11.45 -3.45
N ASN A 171 4.98 -10.60 -3.61
CA ASN A 171 6.13 -10.57 -2.71
C ASN A 171 5.66 -10.28 -1.27
N PRO A 172 6.01 -11.12 -0.27
CA PRO A 172 5.70 -10.87 1.14
C PRO A 172 6.10 -9.47 1.63
N GLY A 173 7.20 -8.91 1.13
CA GLY A 173 7.66 -7.56 1.49
C GLY A 173 6.73 -6.42 1.05
N LYS A 174 5.76 -6.68 0.17
CA LYS A 174 4.68 -5.74 -0.15
C LYS A 174 3.61 -5.67 0.94
N PHE A 175 3.69 -6.52 1.95
CA PHE A 175 2.73 -6.58 3.04
C PHE A 175 3.44 -6.34 4.36
N ALA A 176 2.69 -5.82 5.33
CA ALA A 176 3.15 -5.66 6.69
C ALA A 176 2.03 -6.01 7.66
N LEU A 177 2.43 -6.53 8.82
CA LEU A 177 1.53 -6.75 9.92
C LEU A 177 1.49 -5.48 10.79
N PHE A 178 0.29 -5.10 11.20
CA PHE A 178 0.06 -3.95 12.04
C PHE A 178 -0.62 -4.37 13.33
N GLU A 179 -0.19 -3.77 14.42
CA GLU A 179 -0.89 -3.76 15.68
C GLU A 179 -1.88 -2.60 15.70
N ARG A 180 -3.16 -2.91 15.87
CA ARG A 180 -4.23 -1.92 16.04
C ARG A 180 -4.74 -1.96 17.47
N THR A 181 -4.64 -0.83 18.17
CA THR A 181 -5.15 -0.66 19.54
C THR A 181 -6.17 0.47 19.57
N LYS A 182 -7.13 0.43 20.52
CA LYS A 182 -8.09 1.51 20.75
C LYS A 182 -7.90 2.08 22.15
N ARG A 183 -7.58 3.38 22.26
CA ARG A 183 -7.43 4.11 23.54
C ARG A 183 -8.20 5.43 23.46
N HIS A 184 -8.98 5.76 24.50
CA HIS A 184 -9.74 7.03 24.58
C HIS A 184 -10.54 7.36 23.30
N ASP A 185 -11.22 6.35 22.75
CA ASP A 185 -11.97 6.41 21.48
C ASP A 185 -11.15 6.66 20.20
N GLN A 186 -9.84 6.83 20.31
CA GLN A 186 -8.91 6.92 19.19
C GLN A 186 -8.35 5.54 18.84
N VAL A 187 -8.14 5.32 17.53
CA VAL A 187 -7.57 4.08 17.00
C VAL A 187 -6.12 4.36 16.58
N PHE A 188 -5.19 3.61 17.17
CA PHE A 188 -3.78 3.68 16.84
C PHE A 188 -3.40 2.47 16.01
N LEU A 189 -2.57 2.68 14.98
CA LEU A 189 -2.06 1.63 14.11
C LEU A 189 -0.53 1.71 14.06
N ARG A 190 0.15 0.66 14.50
CA ARG A 190 1.61 0.58 14.52
C ARG A 190 2.07 -0.54 13.61
N LYS A 191 3.00 -0.25 12.69
CA LYS A 191 3.65 -1.28 11.88
C LYS A 191 4.55 -2.14 12.76
N LEU A 192 4.44 -3.45 12.61
CA LEU A 192 5.34 -4.42 13.23
C LEU A 192 6.58 -4.57 12.36
N SER A 193 7.74 -4.62 12.99
CA SER A 193 8.98 -5.10 12.37
C SER A 193 8.90 -6.59 12.08
N ASP A 194 9.64 -7.03 11.07
CA ASP A 194 9.65 -8.43 10.62
C ASP A 194 10.05 -9.42 11.73
N ASP A 195 10.89 -8.96 12.66
CA ASP A 195 11.42 -9.73 13.80
C ASP A 195 10.56 -9.65 15.07
N GLU A 196 9.50 -8.84 15.10
CA GLU A 196 8.60 -8.87 16.25
C GLU A 196 7.85 -10.20 16.35
N ARG A 197 7.42 -10.57 17.56
CA ARG A 197 6.75 -11.85 17.86
C ARG A 197 5.27 -11.60 18.13
N PRO A 198 4.36 -11.83 17.16
CA PRO A 198 2.95 -11.46 17.31
C PRO A 198 2.23 -12.19 18.46
N LEU A 199 2.63 -13.43 18.77
CA LEU A 199 2.07 -14.17 19.91
C LEU A 199 2.45 -13.53 21.26
N HIS A 200 3.68 -13.00 21.37
CA HIS A 200 4.12 -12.30 22.58
C HIS A 200 3.31 -11.02 22.80
N LEU A 201 3.08 -10.24 21.73
CA LEU A 201 2.23 -9.05 21.80
C LEU A 201 0.81 -9.40 22.25
N ARG A 202 0.24 -10.48 21.70
CA ARG A 202 -1.07 -10.99 22.13
C ARG A 202 -1.09 -11.40 23.61
N LEU A 203 -0.05 -12.09 24.08
CA LEU A 203 0.06 -12.47 25.50
C LEU A 203 0.10 -11.24 26.40
N CYS A 204 0.88 -10.21 26.04
CA CYS A 204 1.00 -8.98 26.81
C CYS A 204 -0.30 -8.17 26.86
N ALA A 205 -1.04 -8.11 25.75
CA ALA A 205 -2.29 -7.36 25.63
C ALA A 205 -3.53 -8.10 26.16
N GLY A 206 -3.47 -9.42 26.29
CA GLY A 206 -4.60 -10.25 26.69
C GLY A 206 -5.51 -10.68 25.52
N PRO A 207 -6.57 -11.46 25.82
CA PRO A 207 -7.42 -12.08 24.79
C PRO A 207 -8.42 -11.11 24.13
N ASN A 208 -8.55 -9.88 24.65
CA ASN A 208 -9.50 -8.89 24.15
C ASN A 208 -9.05 -8.30 22.80
N ASP A 209 -9.85 -8.53 21.75
CA ASP A 209 -9.64 -7.96 20.40
C ASP A 209 -9.66 -6.41 20.37
N LYS A 210 -10.29 -5.75 21.36
CA LYS A 210 -10.28 -4.28 21.48
C LYS A 210 -8.97 -3.75 22.05
N ALA A 211 -8.30 -4.52 22.91
CA ALA A 211 -7.02 -4.14 23.48
C ALA A 211 -5.92 -4.20 22.42
N LEU A 212 -5.93 -5.24 21.60
CA LEU A 212 -5.02 -5.43 20.48
C LEU A 212 -5.73 -6.22 19.38
N SER A 213 -5.59 -5.78 18.14
CA SER A 213 -5.98 -6.53 16.94
C SER A 213 -4.84 -6.52 15.93
N LEU A 214 -4.59 -7.65 15.29
CA LEU A 214 -3.53 -7.76 14.27
C LEU A 214 -4.15 -7.62 12.89
N VAL A 215 -3.55 -6.78 12.05
CA VAL A 215 -4.07 -6.45 10.72
C VAL A 215 -2.97 -6.61 9.67
N LEU A 216 -3.21 -7.40 8.63
CA LEU A 216 -2.34 -7.49 7.46
C LEU A 216 -2.77 -6.45 6.42
N LYS A 217 -1.87 -5.54 6.04
CA LYS A 217 -2.09 -4.51 5.02
C LYS A 217 -0.97 -4.51 3.99
N GLU A 218 -1.19 -3.81 2.87
CA GLU A 218 -0.11 -3.42 1.97
C GLU A 218 0.87 -2.48 2.70
N ASN A 219 2.16 -2.72 2.51
CA ASN A 219 3.24 -1.96 3.12
C ASN A 219 3.50 -0.70 2.28
N GLU A 220 2.84 0.40 2.62
CA GLU A 220 2.94 1.69 1.92
C GLU A 220 4.13 2.55 2.38
N THR A 221 5.22 1.93 2.86
CA THR A 221 6.38 2.67 3.40
C THR A 221 7.10 3.52 2.35
N GLY A 222 6.78 3.38 1.06
CA GLY A 222 7.53 4.01 -0.04
C GLY A 222 8.91 3.38 -0.27
N GLU A 223 9.37 2.53 0.65
CA GLU A 223 10.60 1.74 0.52
C GLU A 223 10.38 0.56 -0.42
N VAL A 224 11.13 0.54 -1.52
CA VAL A 224 11.09 -0.53 -2.51
C VAL A 224 12.07 -1.62 -2.11
N ASN A 225 11.56 -2.84 -1.90
CA ASN A 225 12.43 -4.01 -1.74
C ASN A 225 13.03 -4.37 -3.11
N TRP A 226 14.23 -3.86 -3.39
CA TRP A 226 14.93 -4.03 -4.66
C TRP A 226 15.34 -5.49 -4.94
N ASP A 227 15.59 -6.30 -3.91
CA ASP A 227 15.98 -7.71 -4.04
C ASP A 227 14.86 -8.58 -4.61
N ALA A 228 13.63 -8.08 -4.62
CA ALA A 228 12.47 -8.79 -5.17
C ALA A 228 12.35 -8.72 -6.69
N PHE A 229 13.15 -7.89 -7.34
CA PHE A 229 13.13 -7.71 -8.79
C PHE A 229 14.26 -8.49 -9.44
N SER A 230 13.98 -9.04 -10.61
CA SER A 230 15.00 -9.71 -11.41
C SER A 230 16.03 -8.71 -11.95
N MET A 231 17.23 -9.20 -12.26
CA MET A 231 18.30 -8.37 -12.81
C MET A 231 17.88 -7.57 -14.08
N PRO A 232 17.09 -8.12 -15.02
CA PRO A 232 16.56 -7.33 -16.15
C PRO A 232 15.60 -6.21 -15.72
N GLU A 233 14.76 -6.43 -14.73
CA GLU A 233 13.84 -5.42 -14.19
C GLU A 233 14.62 -4.29 -13.50
N LEU A 234 15.62 -4.65 -12.68
CA LEU A 234 16.53 -3.68 -12.06
C LEU A 234 17.26 -2.81 -13.08
N LYS A 235 17.81 -3.43 -14.14
CA LYS A 235 18.43 -2.69 -15.25
C LYS A 235 17.45 -1.77 -15.97
N ASN A 236 16.18 -2.17 -16.08
CA ASN A 236 15.14 -1.33 -16.66
C ASN A 236 14.86 -0.11 -15.78
N PHE A 237 14.74 -0.29 -14.46
CA PHE A 237 14.55 0.81 -13.51
C PHE A 237 15.69 1.83 -13.59
N VAL A 238 16.95 1.37 -13.59
CA VAL A 238 18.11 2.26 -13.75
C VAL A 238 18.02 3.06 -15.04
N ARG A 239 17.69 2.42 -16.17
CA ARG A 239 17.54 3.11 -17.46
C ARG A 239 16.42 4.14 -17.44
N MET A 240 15.27 3.82 -16.82
CA MET A 240 14.16 4.76 -16.71
C MET A 240 14.55 5.97 -15.87
N LEU A 241 15.19 5.75 -14.72
CA LEU A 241 15.64 6.81 -13.83
C LEU A 241 16.68 7.71 -14.50
N GLN A 242 17.63 7.14 -15.23
CA GLN A 242 18.63 7.93 -15.96
C GLN A 242 18.00 8.81 -17.04
N ARG A 243 16.99 8.30 -17.76
CA ARG A 243 16.25 9.11 -18.74
C ARG A 243 15.47 10.25 -18.07
N GLU A 244 14.81 9.96 -16.95
CA GLU A 244 14.09 10.96 -16.16
C GLU A 244 15.06 12.04 -15.66
N GLU A 245 16.21 11.66 -15.11
CA GLU A 245 17.26 12.58 -14.68
C GLU A 245 17.77 13.47 -15.82
N GLU A 246 18.09 12.89 -16.99
CA GLU A 246 18.52 13.64 -18.18
C GLU A 246 17.47 14.67 -18.62
N GLU A 247 16.19 14.30 -18.59
CA GLU A 247 15.09 15.19 -18.92
C GLU A 247 14.95 16.33 -17.89
N HIS A 248 15.08 16.03 -16.60
CA HIS A 248 15.07 17.04 -15.55
C HIS A 248 16.24 18.02 -15.68
N VAL A 249 17.46 17.54 -15.94
CA VAL A 249 18.62 18.41 -16.19
C VAL A 249 18.35 19.33 -17.37
N LYS A 250 17.82 18.79 -18.47
CA LYS A 250 17.47 19.59 -19.66
C LYS A 250 16.45 20.69 -19.33
N GLN A 251 15.41 20.36 -18.57
CA GLN A 251 14.41 21.35 -18.12
C GLN A 251 15.03 22.44 -17.24
N ILE A 252 15.91 22.06 -16.31
CA ILE A 252 16.61 23.02 -15.44
C ILE A 252 17.47 23.97 -16.28
N VAL A 253 18.29 23.44 -17.18
CA VAL A 253 19.15 24.24 -18.06
C VAL A 253 18.33 25.21 -18.89
N GLN A 254 17.22 24.76 -19.47
CA GLN A 254 16.34 25.63 -20.27
C GLN A 254 15.71 26.76 -19.42
N ARG A 255 15.27 26.46 -18.20
CA ARG A 255 14.73 27.48 -17.28
C ARG A 255 15.77 28.51 -16.89
N TYR A 256 16.99 28.07 -16.58
CA TYR A 256 18.09 28.98 -16.27
C TYR A 256 18.49 29.85 -17.47
N ALA A 257 18.54 29.29 -18.67
CA ALA A 257 18.82 30.04 -19.90
C ALA A 257 17.77 31.14 -20.13
N LEU A 258 16.48 30.80 -20.03
CA LEU A 258 15.38 31.76 -20.18
C LEU A 258 15.45 32.86 -19.12
N ALA A 259 15.67 32.50 -17.86
CA ALA A 259 15.80 33.47 -16.77
C ALA A 259 16.98 34.43 -17.01
N ARG A 260 18.13 33.90 -17.48
CA ARG A 260 19.30 34.70 -17.82
C ARG A 260 19.02 35.70 -18.93
N THR A 261 18.36 35.28 -20.01
CA THR A 261 17.98 36.17 -21.12
C THR A 261 17.08 37.30 -20.62
N ARG A 262 16.05 36.99 -19.83
CA ARG A 262 15.16 38.00 -19.26
C ARG A 262 15.88 39.02 -18.37
N MET A 263 16.85 38.57 -17.56
CA MET A 263 17.66 39.49 -16.76
C MET A 263 18.52 40.41 -17.62
N GLN A 264 19.10 39.89 -18.71
CA GLN A 264 19.91 40.68 -19.63
C GLN A 264 19.08 41.72 -20.39
N GLU A 265 17.87 41.34 -20.84
CA GLU A 265 16.92 42.26 -21.48
C GLU A 265 16.50 43.38 -20.52
N ALA A 266 16.19 43.06 -19.26
CA ALA A 266 15.85 44.05 -18.24
C ALA A 266 17.01 45.01 -17.92
N GLN A 267 18.25 44.50 -17.90
CA GLN A 267 19.46 45.33 -17.73
C GLN A 267 19.71 46.24 -18.93
N ALA A 268 19.47 45.76 -20.15
CA ALA A 268 19.61 46.58 -21.36
C ALA A 268 18.50 47.63 -21.50
N ALA A 269 17.31 47.37 -20.94
CA ALA A 269 16.17 48.30 -20.94
C ALA A 269 16.25 49.38 -19.84
N SER A 270 17.23 49.32 -18.93
CA SER A 270 17.49 50.33 -17.91
C SER A 270 18.08 51.60 -18.56
N PRO A 271 17.40 52.76 -18.54
CA PRO A 271 17.94 53.99 -19.10
C PRO A 271 19.10 54.51 -18.24
N THR A 272 20.20 54.89 -18.89
CA THR A 272 21.37 55.52 -18.26
C THR A 272 20.96 56.83 -17.56
N PRO A 273 21.14 56.99 -16.25
CA PRO A 273 20.93 58.29 -15.61
C PRO A 273 22.17 59.15 -15.86
N GLY A 274 22.05 60.17 -16.71
CA GLY A 274 23.07 61.21 -16.84
C GLY A 274 23.29 61.69 -18.27
N GLY A 275 22.49 62.66 -18.69
CA GLY A 275 22.79 63.55 -19.80
C GLY A 275 22.65 64.98 -19.31
N SER A 276 23.77 65.57 -18.91
CA SER A 276 23.96 66.94 -18.44
C SER A 276 23.32 67.95 -19.38
N THR A 277 22.46 68.83 -18.85
CA THR A 277 22.03 70.05 -19.54
C THR A 277 23.19 71.06 -19.47
N PRO A 278 23.78 71.51 -20.60
CA PRO A 278 24.63 72.69 -20.57
C PRO A 278 23.73 73.94 -20.56
N GLY A 279 24.14 74.92 -19.75
CA GLY A 279 23.45 76.19 -19.54
C GLY A 279 23.59 77.21 -20.66
#